data_AF-A0A5A7PH94-F1
#
_entry.id   AF-A0A5A7PH94-F1
#
_cell.length_a   1.000
_cell.length_b   1.000
_cell.length_c   1.000
_cell.angle_alpha   90.00
_cell.angle_beta   90.00
_cell.angle_gamma   90.00
#
_symmetry.space_group_name_H-M   'P 1'
#
loop_
_entity.id
_entity.type
_entity.pdbx_description
1 polymer ?
#
loop_
_entity_poly.entity_id
_entity_poly.type
_entity_poly.pdbx_seq_one_letter_code
_entity_poly.pdbx_strand_id
1 'polypeptide(L)'
;MEVTHNWSDEQWVKLLKNCYDAIPANGKVILVELVLPEGPDYAGVATQNALSKDLMMMCFTQGGKERTETEFEKLAMDAGFNDFKKAACAYNYWIMELRK
;
A
#
# COMPACT_ATOMS: atom_id res chain seq x y z
N MET A 1 2.71 -3.61 13.31
CA MET A 1 3.72 -2.65 12.81
C MET A 1 3.54 -2.66 11.30
N GLU A 2 2.84 -1.66 10.77
CA GLU A 2 2.66 -1.46 9.34
C GLU A 2 3.99 -0.98 8.76
N VAL A 3 4.40 -1.54 7.62
CA VAL A 3 5.73 -1.27 7.05
C VAL A 3 5.63 -0.31 5.88
N THR A 4 4.54 -0.31 5.12
CA THR A 4 4.54 0.27 3.77
C THR A 4 4.39 1.79 3.77
N HIS A 5 3.65 2.34 4.73
CA HIS A 5 3.40 3.77 4.84
C HIS A 5 4.56 4.58 5.44
N ASN A 6 5.62 3.93 5.92
CA ASN A 6 6.75 4.61 6.60
C ASN A 6 7.83 5.10 5.63
N TRP A 7 7.75 4.71 4.36
CA TRP A 7 8.82 4.86 3.38
C TRP A 7 8.36 5.68 2.18
N SER A 8 9.31 6.38 1.56
CA SER A 8 9.10 7.02 0.26
C SER A 8 8.80 5.98 -0.83
N ASP A 9 8.29 6.43 -1.97
CA ASP A 9 7.97 5.54 -3.10
C ASP A 9 9.23 4.81 -3.62
N GLU A 10 10.40 5.45 -3.64
CA GLU A 10 11.66 4.82 -4.06
C GLU A 10 12.13 3.73 -3.09
N GLN A 11 12.01 4.00 -1.78
CA GLN A 11 12.33 3.04 -0.73
C GLN A 11 11.35 1.86 -0.77
N TRP A 12 10.07 2.14 -1.05
CA TRP A 12 9.02 1.15 -1.19
C TRP A 12 9.27 0.20 -2.37
N VAL A 13 9.58 0.74 -3.56
CA VAL A 13 9.94 -0.07 -4.73
C VAL A 13 11.17 -0.93 -4.45
N LYS A 14 12.19 -0.39 -3.76
CA LYS A 14 13.38 -1.15 -3.38
C LYS A 14 13.03 -2.34 -2.46
N LEU A 15 12.15 -2.15 -1.48
CA LEU A 15 11.69 -3.23 -0.62
C LEU A 15 10.92 -4.29 -1.42
N LEU A 16 9.97 -3.86 -2.25
CA LEU A 16 9.16 -4.75 -3.06
C LEU A 16 10.00 -5.59 -4.03
N LYS A 17 11.08 -5.03 -4.61
CA LYS A 17 12.04 -5.79 -5.42
C LYS A 17 12.72 -6.90 -4.62
N ASN A 18 13.14 -6.63 -3.39
CA ASN A 18 13.70 -7.67 -2.52
C ASN A 18 12.67 -8.79 -2.25
N CYS A 19 11.39 -8.42 -2.04
CA CYS A 19 10.33 -9.41 -1.87
C CYS A 19 10.10 -10.21 -3.15
N TYR A 20 10.09 -9.56 -4.32
CA TYR A 20 9.95 -10.19 -5.62
C TYR A 20 11.06 -11.22 -5.89
N ASP A 21 12.29 -10.90 -5.54
CA ASP A 21 13.44 -11.79 -5.69
C ASP A 21 13.40 -12.97 -4.71
N ALA A 22 12.83 -12.78 -3.53
CA ALA A 22 12.76 -13.80 -2.48
C ALA A 22 11.64 -14.85 -2.68
N ILE A 23 10.59 -14.52 -3.44
CA ILE A 23 9.43 -15.42 -3.65
C ILE A 23 9.59 -16.31 -4.90
N PRO A 24 9.02 -17.53 -4.90
CA PRO A 24 9.03 -18.42 -6.07
C PRO A 24 8.21 -17.84 -7.23
N ALA A 25 8.32 -18.43 -8.42
CA ALA A 25 7.64 -17.95 -9.62
C ALA A 25 6.11 -17.85 -9.51
N ASN A 26 5.48 -18.69 -8.67
CA ASN A 26 4.04 -18.65 -8.37
C ASN A 26 3.72 -17.99 -7.02
N GLY A 27 4.71 -17.31 -6.43
CA GLY A 27 4.59 -16.64 -5.15
C GLY A 27 3.78 -15.35 -5.24
N LYS A 28 3.34 -14.87 -4.07
CA LYS A 28 2.69 -13.56 -3.93
C LYS A 28 3.15 -12.86 -2.65
N VAL A 29 3.13 -11.54 -2.69
CA VAL A 29 3.23 -10.68 -1.50
C VAL A 29 1.83 -10.24 -1.10
N ILE A 30 1.56 -10.20 0.19
CA ILE A 30 0.28 -9.72 0.74
C ILE A 30 0.55 -8.43 1.50
N LEU A 31 -0.11 -7.35 1.10
CA LEU A 31 -0.13 -6.09 1.85
C LEU A 31 -1.42 -6.01 2.66
N VAL A 32 -1.31 -5.39 3.83
CA VAL A 32 -2.44 -5.10 4.71
C VAL A 32 -2.30 -3.65 5.14
N GLU A 33 -3.03 -2.76 4.48
CA GLU A 33 -2.82 -1.32 4.60
C GLU A 33 -4.13 -0.54 4.49
N LEU A 34 -4.12 0.70 4.97
CA LEU A 34 -5.18 1.65 4.64
C LEU A 34 -5.01 2.08 3.18
N VAL A 35 -6.13 2.32 2.52
CA VAL A 35 -6.14 2.77 1.11
C VAL A 35 -6.91 4.08 1.06
N LEU A 36 -6.25 5.12 0.57
CA LEU A 36 -6.88 6.41 0.35
C LEU A 36 -7.97 6.28 -0.73
N PRO A 37 -9.15 6.88 -0.53
CA PRO A 37 -10.18 6.90 -1.54
C PRO A 37 -9.78 7.82 -2.70
N GLU A 38 -10.11 7.41 -3.92
CA GLU A 38 -9.87 8.21 -5.15
C GLU A 38 -11.08 9.09 -5.52
N GLY A 39 -12.16 9.02 -4.73
CA GLY A 39 -13.43 9.71 -4.98
C GLY A 39 -13.89 10.62 -3.84
N PRO A 40 -15.01 11.36 -4.03
CA PRO A 40 -15.39 12.50 -3.19
C PRO A 40 -15.97 12.15 -1.80
N ASP A 41 -15.88 10.90 -1.34
CA ASP A 41 -16.40 10.53 -0.01
C ASP A 41 -15.41 10.93 1.09
N TYR A 42 -15.35 12.23 1.38
CA TYR A 42 -14.54 12.79 2.46
C TYR A 42 -15.21 12.71 3.84
N ALA A 43 -16.50 12.33 3.89
CA ALA A 43 -17.28 12.30 5.13
C ALA A 43 -17.39 10.90 5.76
N GLY A 44 -17.12 9.84 4.99
CA GLY A 44 -17.10 8.48 5.50
C GLY A 44 -16.05 8.28 6.60
N VAL A 45 -16.43 7.57 7.67
CA VAL A 45 -15.53 7.24 8.80
C VAL A 45 -14.26 6.51 8.32
N ALA A 46 -14.37 5.68 7.28
CA ALA A 46 -13.22 5.01 6.71
C ALA A 46 -12.22 5.97 6.06
N THR A 47 -12.72 6.95 5.30
CA THR A 47 -11.90 8.02 4.72
C THR A 47 -11.26 8.88 5.79
N GLN A 48 -12.02 9.28 6.82
CA GLN A 48 -11.48 10.09 7.91
C GLN A 48 -10.35 9.36 8.65
N ASN A 49 -10.48 8.04 8.85
CA ASN A 49 -9.43 7.23 9.46
C ASN A 49 -8.16 7.18 8.59
N ALA A 50 -8.29 6.97 7.27
CA ALA A 50 -7.15 6.96 6.36
C ALA A 50 -6.46 8.33 6.28
N LEU A 51 -7.22 9.42 6.18
CA LEU A 51 -6.68 10.79 6.17
C LEU A 51 -5.99 11.16 7.49
N SER A 52 -6.56 10.76 8.63
CA SER A 52 -5.94 10.99 9.93
C SER A 52 -4.59 10.26 10.06
N LYS A 53 -4.50 9.08 9.46
CA LYS A 53 -3.26 8.30 9.39
C LYS A 53 -2.24 8.90 8.43
N ASP A 54 -2.67 9.41 7.29
CA ASP A 54 -1.80 10.13 6.35
C ASP A 54 -1.16 11.38 7.00
N LEU A 55 -1.95 12.16 7.73
CA LEU A 55 -1.44 13.29 8.53
C LEU A 55 -0.44 12.83 9.60
N MET A 56 -0.72 11.70 10.27
CA MET A 56 0.23 11.10 11.22
C MET A 56 1.55 10.74 10.51
N MET A 57 1.51 10.12 9.33
CA MET A 57 2.71 9.77 8.57
C MET A 57 3.52 11.02 8.21
N MET A 58 2.84 12.09 7.77
CA MET A 58 3.48 13.38 7.49
C MET A 58 4.18 13.98 8.71
N CYS A 59 3.62 13.84 9.91
CA CYS A 59 4.22 14.39 11.13
C CYS A 59 5.35 13.56 11.72
N PHE A 60 5.30 12.22 11.58
CA PHE A 60 6.18 11.31 12.32
C PHE A 60 7.20 10.57 11.47
N THR A 61 7.12 10.66 10.14
CA THR A 61 8.02 9.95 9.23
C THR A 61 8.68 10.92 8.23
N GLN A 62 9.79 10.51 7.63
CA GLN A 62 10.44 11.27 6.57
C GLN A 62 10.05 10.69 5.21
N GLY A 63 8.91 11.15 4.68
CA GLY A 63 8.42 10.77 3.34
C GLY A 63 7.42 9.61 3.33
N GLY A 64 6.95 9.16 4.49
CA GLY A 64 5.83 8.23 4.59
C GLY A 64 4.50 8.91 4.24
N LYS A 65 3.59 8.12 3.66
CA LYS A 65 2.23 8.53 3.27
C LYS A 65 1.32 7.30 3.19
N GLU A 66 0.04 7.53 3.39
CA GLU A 66 -0.97 6.59 2.92
C GLU A 66 -1.08 6.72 1.39
N ARG A 67 -1.55 5.66 0.72
CA ARG A 67 -1.57 5.60 -0.75
C ARG A 67 -2.93 5.23 -1.28
N THR A 68 -3.23 5.68 -2.50
CA THR A 68 -4.41 5.20 -3.22
C THR A 68 -4.18 3.79 -3.77
N GLU A 69 -5.25 3.14 -4.21
CA GLU A 69 -5.16 1.83 -4.88
C GLU A 69 -4.29 1.90 -6.13
N THR A 70 -4.48 2.92 -6.96
CA THR A 70 -3.68 3.13 -8.19
C THR A 70 -2.20 3.34 -7.88
N GLU A 71 -1.86 4.03 -6.79
CA GLU A 71 -0.47 4.19 -6.37
C GLU A 71 0.15 2.85 -5.92
N PHE A 72 -0.58 2.04 -5.15
CA PHE A 72 -0.10 0.71 -4.75
C PHE A 72 0.13 -0.20 -5.96
N GLU A 73 -0.82 -0.23 -6.90
CA GLU A 73 -0.70 -1.00 -8.14
C GLU A 73 0.53 -0.55 -8.93
N LYS A 74 0.69 0.75 -9.17
CA LYS A 74 1.84 1.28 -9.91
C LYS A 74 3.18 0.87 -9.27
N LEU A 75 3.31 1.01 -7.96
CA LEU A 75 4.55 0.67 -7.25
C LEU A 75 4.84 -0.84 -7.26
N ALA A 76 3.79 -1.67 -7.27
CA ALA A 76 3.92 -3.11 -7.48
C ALA A 76 4.49 -3.42 -8.88
N MET A 77 3.96 -2.78 -9.92
CA MET A 77 4.45 -2.94 -11.30
C MET A 77 5.90 -2.45 -11.44
N ASP A 78 6.25 -1.31 -10.85
CA ASP A 78 7.61 -0.75 -10.85
C ASP A 78 8.63 -1.67 -10.13
N ALA A 79 8.14 -2.53 -9.23
CA ALA A 79 8.93 -3.55 -8.54
C ALA A 79 9.03 -4.89 -9.28
N GLY A 80 8.31 -5.07 -10.38
CA GLY A 80 8.37 -6.24 -11.25
C GLY A 80 7.24 -7.25 -11.09
N PHE A 81 6.24 -6.98 -10.24
CA PHE A 81 5.05 -7.81 -10.14
C PHE A 81 4.18 -7.68 -11.40
N ASN A 82 3.44 -8.74 -11.72
CA ASN A 82 2.67 -8.84 -12.97
C ASN A 82 1.15 -8.75 -12.76
N ASP A 83 0.68 -8.93 -11.53
CA ASP A 83 -0.74 -8.86 -11.17
C ASP A 83 -0.90 -8.21 -9.79
N PHE A 84 -1.91 -7.36 -9.68
CA PHE A 84 -2.31 -6.68 -8.45
C PHE A 84 -3.79 -6.91 -8.20
N LYS A 85 -4.14 -7.35 -6.99
CA LYS A 85 -5.53 -7.61 -6.62
C LYS A 85 -5.84 -7.09 -5.23
N LYS A 86 -6.77 -6.14 -5.14
CA LYS A 86 -7.43 -5.76 -3.89
C LYS A 86 -8.49 -6.82 -3.52
N ALA A 87 -8.18 -7.67 -2.55
CA ALA A 87 -8.89 -8.92 -2.32
C ALA A 87 -10.01 -8.85 -1.27
N ALA A 88 -9.80 -8.12 -0.18
CA ALA A 88 -10.74 -8.04 0.94
C ALA A 88 -10.48 -6.81 1.80
N CYS A 89 -11.46 -6.43 2.62
CA CYS A 89 -11.34 -5.36 3.62
C CYS A 89 -11.81 -5.85 4.99
N ALA A 90 -11.05 -5.55 6.04
CA ALA A 90 -11.44 -5.77 7.42
C ALA A 90 -10.97 -4.60 8.28
N TYR A 91 -11.87 -4.00 9.06
CA TYR A 91 -11.56 -2.86 9.94
C TYR A 91 -10.81 -1.71 9.24
N ASN A 92 -11.25 -1.36 8.01
CA ASN A 92 -10.66 -0.36 7.11
C ASN A 92 -9.32 -0.74 6.45
N TYR A 93 -8.71 -1.85 6.85
CA TYR A 93 -7.50 -2.36 6.24
C TYR A 93 -7.84 -3.22 5.03
N TRP A 94 -7.21 -2.91 3.90
CA TRP A 94 -7.33 -3.66 2.68
C TRP A 94 -6.22 -4.70 2.57
N ILE A 95 -6.63 -5.92 2.23
CA ILE A 95 -5.75 -7.01 1.85
C ILE A 95 -5.52 -6.89 0.34
N MET A 96 -4.29 -6.65 -0.06
CA MET A 96 -3.88 -6.54 -1.47
C MET A 96 -2.84 -7.62 -1.78
N GLU A 97 -3.02 -8.31 -2.90
CA GLU A 97 -2.12 -9.36 -3.37
C GLU A 97 -1.31 -8.87 -4.56
N LEU A 98 0.02 -8.98 -4.49
CA LEU A 98 0.93 -8.75 -5.61
C LEU A 98 1.48 -10.10 -6.05
N ARG A 99 1.23 -10.51 -7.30
CA ARG A 99 1.73 -11.79 -7.82
C ARG A 99 2.90 -11.57 -8.75
N LYS A 100 3.87 -12.48 -8.64
CA LYS A 100 4.99 -12.57 -9.56
C LYS A 100 4.52 -12.98 -10.95
#